data_AF-A0A1G2ZJR7-F1
#
_entry.id   AF-A0A1G2ZJR7-F1
#
_cell.length_a   1.000
_cell.length_b   1.000
_cell.length_c   1.000
_cell.angle_alpha   90.00
_cell.angle_beta   90.00
_cell.angle_gamma   90.00
#
_symmetry.space_group_name_H-M   'P 1'
#
loop_
_entity.id
_entity.type
_entity.pdbx_description
1 polymer ?
#
loop_
_entity_poly.entity_id
_entity_poly.type
_entity_poly.pdbx_seq_one_letter_code
_entity_poly.pdbx_strand_id
1 'polypeptide(L)'
;MFNNKLEFKGAVIGTLLGDACIPTPTRKITCHLQLSHKKADEEYLNMKVNMLRYLTEVTVKEYDQKLDDKIYPQVSARTRSHPFYNSIYDHMYYQGRKTVDEHVLKCLTPLGLALWYFDDGTLAGEMGWRNPYICSHNFNKIENELLCRMVHKRFGVTFRTVKKNIKDKTYYWMRLRRKDREKFLNIVAPFAPQCMRRKIDPLFYENDEKYREEHEMSCEICSKSFIANTHSIAKNCKECNQKILRQEHRFHYDTLAKQRVSKCIQCDKTFEKRPGKKTVHCSRKCSGKSHSSFWENKRSNQAIA
;
A
#
# COMPACT_ATOMS: atom_id res chain seq x y z
N MET A 1 -1.77 -13.54 4.39
CA MET A 1 -2.05 -13.01 5.74
C MET A 1 -0.80 -12.34 6.28
N PHE A 2 -0.96 -11.20 6.94
CA PHE A 2 0.14 -10.32 7.34
C PHE A 2 1.05 -10.94 8.39
N ASN A 3 2.36 -10.87 8.17
CA ASN A 3 3.35 -11.41 9.11
C ASN A 3 3.52 -10.55 10.38
N ASN A 4 3.02 -9.30 10.37
CA ASN A 4 3.02 -8.41 11.52
C ASN A 4 2.01 -7.24 11.35
N LYS A 5 1.71 -6.56 12.47
CA LYS A 5 0.80 -5.39 12.51
C LYS A 5 1.26 -4.21 11.66
N LEU A 6 2.57 -4.08 11.40
CA LEU A 6 3.12 -2.97 10.62
C LEU A 6 2.76 -3.11 9.14
N GLU A 7 2.79 -4.32 8.61
CA GLU A 7 2.42 -4.60 7.21
C GLU A 7 0.93 -4.31 6.96
N PHE A 8 0.06 -4.77 7.86
CA PHE A 8 -1.36 -4.45 7.79
C PHE A 8 -1.59 -2.93 7.86
N LYS A 9 -0.91 -2.22 8.79
CA LYS A 9 -1.01 -0.76 8.89
C LYS A 9 -0.58 -0.06 7.60
N GLY A 10 0.54 -0.48 7.01
CA GLY A 10 1.02 0.08 5.74
C GLY A 10 0.08 -0.15 4.57
N ALA A 11 -0.54 -1.32 4.50
CA ALA A 11 -1.51 -1.65 3.46
C ALA A 11 -2.83 -0.88 3.61
N VAL A 12 -3.29 -0.66 4.85
CA VAL A 12 -4.43 0.24 5.13
C VAL A 12 -4.11 1.68 4.74
N ILE A 13 -2.92 2.17 5.07
CA ILE A 13 -2.47 3.52 4.68
C ILE A 13 -2.44 3.65 3.15
N GLY A 14 -1.90 2.66 2.44
CA GLY A 14 -1.90 2.64 0.97
C GLY A 14 -3.30 2.75 0.37
N THR A 15 -4.23 1.93 0.87
CA THR A 15 -5.65 1.95 0.50
C THR A 15 -6.30 3.32 0.78
N LEU A 16 -5.95 3.96 1.90
CA LEU A 16 -6.46 5.28 2.26
C LEU A 16 -5.80 6.42 1.50
N LEU A 17 -4.58 6.27 0.98
CA LEU A 17 -3.99 7.27 0.08
C LEU A 17 -4.75 7.32 -1.25
N GLY A 18 -5.30 6.18 -1.69
CA GLY A 18 -6.18 6.04 -2.85
C GLY A 18 -7.67 6.25 -2.54
N ASP A 19 -8.47 5.31 -3.03
CA ASP A 19 -9.94 5.46 -3.15
C ASP A 19 -10.69 5.28 -1.82
N ALA A 20 -10.06 4.70 -0.80
CA ALA A 20 -10.74 4.49 0.47
C ALA A 20 -10.83 5.78 1.30
N CYS A 21 -11.79 5.81 2.22
CA CYS A 21 -11.87 6.85 3.22
C CYS A 21 -12.35 6.32 4.57
N ILE A 22 -12.07 7.10 5.62
CA ILE A 22 -12.67 6.97 6.93
C ILE A 22 -13.65 8.14 7.06
N PRO A 23 -14.97 7.89 7.05
CA PRO A 23 -15.96 8.96 7.20
C PRO A 23 -15.83 9.64 8.56
N THR A 24 -16.11 10.95 8.61
CA THR A 24 -16.16 11.69 9.87
C THR A 24 -17.17 11.01 10.81
N PRO A 25 -16.76 10.59 12.02
CA PRO A 25 -17.66 9.91 12.93
C PRO A 25 -18.73 10.87 13.44
N THR A 26 -20.01 10.52 13.25
CA THR A 26 -21.16 11.30 13.76
C THR A 26 -21.26 11.27 15.29
N ARG A 27 -20.75 10.21 15.92
CA ARG A 27 -20.52 10.08 17.37
C ARG A 27 -19.11 9.53 17.55
N LYS A 28 -18.26 10.22 18.33
CA LYS A 28 -16.80 9.98 18.50
C LYS A 28 -16.35 8.60 19.02
N ILE A 29 -17.19 7.57 18.99
CA ILE A 29 -16.90 6.28 19.63
C ILE A 29 -15.88 5.49 18.80
N THR A 30 -16.21 5.09 17.56
CA THR A 30 -15.27 4.33 16.71
C THR A 30 -15.52 4.53 15.21
N CYS A 31 -14.43 4.69 14.46
CA CYS A 31 -14.38 4.89 13.02
C CYS A 31 -14.37 3.55 12.28
N HIS A 32 -14.80 3.57 11.01
CA HIS A 32 -14.72 2.45 10.07
C HIS A 32 -14.08 2.92 8.76
N LEU A 33 -13.57 1.99 7.97
CA LEU A 33 -13.07 2.26 6.63
C LEU A 33 -14.13 1.86 5.60
N GLN A 34 -14.30 2.69 4.56
CA GLN A 34 -15.12 2.39 3.39
C GLN A 34 -14.34 2.62 2.10
N LEU A 35 -14.66 1.84 1.07
CA LEU A 35 -14.12 1.97 -0.28
C LEU A 35 -15.14 1.47 -1.30
N SER A 36 -15.07 2.01 -2.51
CA SER A 36 -15.87 1.56 -3.66
C SER A 36 -14.98 1.43 -4.88
N HIS A 37 -15.31 0.49 -5.76
CA HIS A 37 -14.67 0.26 -7.05
C HIS A 37 -15.75 0.01 -8.11
N LYS A 38 -15.42 0.26 -9.38
CA LYS A 38 -16.26 -0.20 -10.49
C LYS A 38 -16.38 -1.73 -10.44
N LYS A 39 -17.52 -2.28 -10.85
CA LYS A 39 -17.75 -3.74 -10.83
C LYS A 39 -16.67 -4.52 -11.60
N ALA A 40 -16.13 -3.95 -12.68
CA ALA A 40 -15.02 -4.54 -13.44
C ALA A 40 -13.71 -4.74 -12.63
N ASP A 41 -13.52 -4.00 -11.54
CA ASP A 41 -12.36 -4.11 -10.65
C ASP A 41 -12.73 -4.86 -9.33
N GLU A 42 -13.81 -5.67 -9.33
CA GLU A 42 -14.29 -6.40 -8.15
C GLU A 42 -13.25 -7.37 -7.56
N GLU A 43 -12.47 -8.04 -8.40
CA GLU A 43 -11.37 -8.91 -7.95
C GLU A 43 -10.39 -8.14 -7.04
N TYR A 44 -10.09 -6.90 -7.40
CA TYR A 44 -9.22 -6.02 -6.62
C TYR A 44 -9.87 -5.53 -5.33
N LEU A 45 -11.17 -5.19 -5.35
CA LEU A 45 -11.91 -4.90 -4.12
C LEU A 45 -11.93 -6.11 -3.18
N ASN A 46 -12.17 -7.33 -3.70
CA ASN A 46 -12.15 -8.57 -2.92
C ASN A 46 -10.78 -8.87 -2.33
N MET A 47 -9.69 -8.54 -3.03
CA MET A 47 -8.34 -8.59 -2.47
C MET A 47 -8.21 -7.68 -1.24
N LYS A 48 -8.69 -6.43 -1.31
CA LYS A 48 -8.70 -5.48 -0.19
C LYS A 48 -9.62 -5.94 0.95
N VAL A 49 -10.80 -6.48 0.65
CA VAL A 49 -11.73 -7.06 1.63
C VAL A 49 -11.06 -8.17 2.43
N ASN A 50 -10.41 -9.13 1.75
CA ASN A 50 -9.72 -10.24 2.41
C ASN A 50 -8.56 -9.76 3.30
N MET A 51 -7.89 -8.68 2.89
CA MET A 51 -6.91 -8.01 3.74
C MET A 51 -7.55 -7.38 4.98
N LEU A 52 -8.61 -6.60 4.82
CA LEU A 52 -9.26 -5.85 5.90
C LEU A 52 -9.93 -6.77 6.94
N ARG A 53 -10.37 -7.96 6.51
CA ARG A 53 -10.84 -9.07 7.36
C ARG A 53 -9.82 -9.57 8.38
N TYR A 54 -8.55 -9.18 8.24
CA TYR A 54 -7.55 -9.40 9.29
C TYR A 54 -7.92 -8.72 10.61
N LEU A 55 -8.63 -7.58 10.57
CA LEU A 55 -8.96 -6.80 11.76
C LEU A 55 -10.43 -6.94 12.17
N THR A 56 -11.35 -6.79 11.23
CA THR A 56 -12.79 -6.88 11.49
C THR A 56 -13.53 -7.45 10.28
N GLU A 57 -14.74 -7.96 10.49
CA GLU A 57 -15.63 -8.32 9.39
C GLU A 57 -15.85 -7.13 8.44
N VAL A 58 -16.07 -7.46 7.17
CA VAL A 58 -16.24 -6.50 6.09
C VAL A 58 -17.50 -6.86 5.32
N THR A 59 -18.43 -5.92 5.26
CA THR A 59 -19.65 -6.00 4.44
C THR A 59 -19.30 -5.55 3.02
N VAL A 60 -19.75 -6.31 2.02
CA VAL A 60 -19.63 -5.97 0.60
C VAL A 60 -21.02 -5.77 0.03
N LYS A 61 -21.22 -4.74 -0.79
CA LYS A 61 -22.51 -4.44 -1.43
C LYS A 61 -22.29 -3.97 -2.85
N GLU A 62 -23.10 -4.51 -3.75
CA GLU A 62 -23.22 -4.03 -5.12
C GLU A 62 -24.32 -2.97 -5.21
N TYR A 63 -24.12 -1.99 -6.07
CA TYR A 63 -25.10 -0.94 -6.32
C TYR A 63 -24.83 -0.29 -7.67
N ASP A 64 -25.86 0.33 -8.24
CA ASP A 64 -25.75 1.11 -9.46
C ASP A 64 -25.56 2.58 -9.13
N GLN A 65 -24.46 3.17 -9.59
CA GLN A 65 -24.28 4.62 -9.57
C GLN A 65 -24.91 5.21 -10.82
N LYS A 66 -25.90 6.09 -10.64
CA LYS A 66 -26.49 6.88 -11.72
C LYS A 66 -25.77 8.22 -11.81
N LEU A 67 -25.20 8.52 -12.97
CA LEU A 67 -24.64 9.82 -13.28
C LEU A 67 -25.19 10.23 -14.65
N ASP A 68 -25.98 11.29 -14.67
CA ASP A 68 -26.82 11.67 -15.80
C ASP A 68 -27.69 10.47 -16.25
N ASP A 69 -27.79 10.21 -17.55
CA ASP A 69 -28.58 9.10 -18.12
C ASP A 69 -27.81 7.77 -18.18
N LYS A 70 -26.66 7.65 -17.50
CA LYS A 70 -25.80 6.47 -17.54
C LYS A 70 -25.77 5.75 -16.19
N ILE A 71 -25.82 4.42 -16.25
CA ILE A 71 -25.70 3.52 -15.11
C ILE A 71 -24.29 2.93 -15.08
N TYR A 72 -23.64 3.06 -13.93
CA TYR A 72 -22.30 2.51 -13.68
C TYR A 72 -22.37 1.50 -12.53
N PRO A 73 -22.31 0.19 -12.81
CA PRO A 73 -22.28 -0.83 -11.77
C PRO A 73 -21.05 -0.69 -10.87
N GLN A 74 -21.28 -0.61 -9.56
CA GLN A 74 -20.26 -0.45 -8.53
C GLN A 74 -20.32 -1.58 -7.51
N VAL A 75 -19.20 -1.79 -6.84
CA VAL A 75 -19.09 -2.63 -5.65
C VAL A 75 -18.41 -1.84 -4.54
N SER A 76 -18.99 -1.87 -3.35
CA SER A 76 -18.49 -1.19 -2.16
C SER A 76 -18.16 -2.18 -1.05
N ALA A 77 -17.21 -1.80 -0.21
CA ALA A 77 -16.86 -2.53 1.00
C ALA A 77 -16.81 -1.57 2.19
N ARG A 78 -17.29 -2.05 3.33
CA ARG A 78 -17.29 -1.32 4.61
C ARG A 78 -16.86 -2.25 5.74
N THR A 79 -15.88 -1.82 6.52
CA THR A 79 -15.43 -2.56 7.71
C THR A 79 -16.37 -2.31 8.88
N ARG A 80 -16.40 -3.20 9.88
CA ARG A 80 -16.92 -2.81 11.21
C ARG A 80 -16.01 -1.74 11.82
N SER A 81 -16.58 -0.89 12.67
CA SER A 81 -15.81 0.15 13.37
C SER A 81 -14.78 -0.46 14.32
N HIS A 82 -13.61 0.17 14.43
CA HIS A 82 -12.52 -0.32 15.28
C HIS A 82 -11.58 0.82 15.73
N PRO A 83 -11.06 0.82 16.98
CA PRO A 83 -10.15 1.87 17.48
C PRO A 83 -8.88 2.08 16.65
N PHE A 84 -8.43 1.05 15.93
CA PHE A 84 -7.35 1.17 14.95
C PHE A 84 -7.64 2.26 13.90
N TYR A 85 -8.87 2.34 13.39
CA TYR A 85 -9.24 3.36 12.41
C TYR A 85 -9.32 4.76 13.04
N ASN A 86 -9.62 4.88 14.34
CA ASN A 86 -9.52 6.17 15.05
C ASN A 86 -8.08 6.68 15.00
N SER A 87 -7.12 5.84 15.38
CA SER A 87 -5.69 6.19 15.32
C SER A 87 -5.24 6.59 13.93
N ILE A 88 -5.73 5.93 12.87
CA ILE A 88 -5.40 6.32 11.50
C ILE A 88 -6.07 7.65 11.12
N TYR A 89 -7.33 7.84 11.52
CA TYR A 89 -8.08 9.07 11.27
C TYR A 89 -7.36 10.29 11.85
N ASP A 90 -6.92 10.20 13.11
CA ASP A 90 -6.25 11.30 13.82
C ASP A 90 -4.96 11.79 13.13
N HIS A 91 -4.31 10.92 12.34
CA HIS A 91 -3.11 11.29 11.59
C HIS A 91 -3.34 11.58 10.10
N MET A 92 -4.44 11.09 9.52
CA MET A 92 -4.72 11.24 8.09
C MET A 92 -5.87 12.18 7.80
N TYR A 93 -6.52 12.76 8.80
CA TYR A 93 -7.66 13.65 8.62
C TYR A 93 -7.55 14.88 9.52
N TYR A 94 -7.65 16.06 8.91
CA TYR A 94 -7.72 17.33 9.61
C TYR A 94 -8.96 18.07 9.12
N GLN A 95 -9.86 18.41 10.04
CA GLN A 95 -11.14 19.07 9.73
C GLN A 95 -11.95 18.34 8.63
N GLY A 96 -11.97 17.01 8.67
CA GLY A 96 -12.66 16.18 7.68
C GLY A 96 -11.97 16.06 6.33
N ARG A 97 -10.88 16.79 6.08
CA ARG A 97 -10.05 16.67 4.87
C ARG A 97 -8.96 15.63 5.08
N LYS A 98 -8.75 14.75 4.10
CA LYS A 98 -7.62 13.81 4.09
C LYS A 98 -6.30 14.59 3.98
N THR A 99 -5.34 14.28 4.84
CA THR A 99 -4.01 14.89 4.94
C THR A 99 -2.95 13.81 5.10
N VAL A 100 -1.68 14.18 4.94
CA VAL A 100 -0.55 13.26 5.12
C VAL A 100 0.55 13.92 5.94
N ASP A 101 1.17 13.14 6.81
CA ASP A 101 2.33 13.54 7.59
C ASP A 101 3.49 12.52 7.45
N GLU A 102 4.68 12.87 7.95
CA GLU A 102 5.82 11.96 7.89
C GLU A 102 5.63 10.71 8.76
N HIS A 103 4.83 10.77 9.83
CA HIS A 103 4.62 9.67 10.76
C HIS A 103 3.85 8.53 10.11
N VAL A 104 2.74 8.84 9.44
CA VAL A 104 1.93 7.86 8.68
C VAL A 104 2.72 7.32 7.50
N LEU A 105 3.41 8.19 6.75
CA LEU A 105 4.16 7.77 5.57
C LEU A 105 5.40 6.92 5.91
N LYS A 106 5.90 6.96 7.15
CA LYS A 106 6.91 6.01 7.68
C LYS A 106 6.36 4.59 7.86
N CYS A 107 5.05 4.39 7.80
CA CYS A 107 4.41 3.07 7.85
C CYS A 107 4.07 2.51 6.46
N LEU A 108 4.07 3.30 5.38
CA LEU A 108 3.72 2.82 4.02
C LEU A 108 4.61 1.66 3.56
N THR A 109 4.08 0.49 3.22
CA THR A 109 4.88 -0.70 2.84
C THR A 109 4.90 -0.89 1.32
N PRO A 110 5.69 -1.84 0.76
CA PRO A 110 5.62 -2.17 -0.67
C PRO A 110 4.18 -2.48 -1.12
N LEU A 111 3.44 -3.28 -0.35
CA LEU A 111 2.03 -3.53 -0.61
C LEU A 111 1.20 -2.24 -0.51
N GLY A 112 1.41 -1.40 0.50
CA GLY A 112 0.73 -0.11 0.60
C GLY A 112 0.98 0.81 -0.60
N LEU A 113 2.22 0.87 -1.10
CA LEU A 113 2.56 1.62 -2.31
C LEU A 113 1.86 1.05 -3.54
N ALA A 114 1.79 -0.28 -3.66
CA ALA A 114 1.09 -0.95 -4.75
C ALA A 114 -0.41 -0.67 -4.72
N LEU A 115 -1.06 -0.79 -3.56
CA LEU A 115 -2.49 -0.48 -3.39
C LEU A 115 -2.80 0.97 -3.75
N TRP A 116 -1.95 1.91 -3.31
CA TRP A 116 -2.10 3.31 -3.67
C TRP A 116 -1.97 3.53 -5.20
N TYR A 117 -0.98 2.90 -5.83
CA TYR A 117 -0.81 2.96 -7.28
C TYR A 117 -1.96 2.28 -8.05
N PHE A 118 -2.52 1.19 -7.55
CA PHE A 118 -3.65 0.56 -8.22
C PHE A 118 -4.94 1.36 -8.10
N ASP A 119 -5.09 2.19 -7.07
CA ASP A 119 -6.21 3.12 -6.94
C ASP A 119 -5.99 4.34 -7.86
N ASP A 120 -4.97 5.15 -7.56
CA ASP A 120 -4.78 6.47 -8.18
C ASP A 120 -3.80 6.48 -9.35
N GLY A 121 -3.13 5.36 -9.61
CA GLY A 121 -2.06 5.29 -10.59
C GLY A 121 -2.55 5.10 -12.02
N THR A 122 -1.76 5.60 -12.96
CA THR A 122 -1.97 5.42 -14.39
C THR A 122 -0.66 5.37 -15.15
N LEU A 123 -0.68 4.71 -16.32
CA LEU A 123 0.40 4.70 -17.28
C LEU A 123 0.08 5.73 -18.37
N ALA A 124 0.91 6.77 -18.49
CA ALA A 124 0.74 7.81 -19.50
C ALA A 124 1.99 8.00 -20.36
N GLY A 125 1.78 8.35 -21.64
CA GLY A 125 2.81 8.46 -22.66
C GLY A 125 2.51 7.55 -23.86
N GLU A 126 3.43 7.53 -24.81
CA GLU A 126 3.35 6.68 -26.01
C GLU A 126 3.44 5.19 -25.66
N MET A 127 2.87 4.35 -26.53
CA MET A 127 2.94 2.89 -26.40
C MET A 127 4.41 2.44 -26.36
N GLY A 128 4.75 1.50 -25.46
CA GLY A 128 6.14 1.11 -25.18
C GLY A 128 6.92 2.07 -24.26
N TRP A 129 6.51 3.34 -24.16
CA TRP A 129 7.19 4.39 -23.37
C TRP A 129 6.34 4.93 -22.21
N ARG A 130 5.23 4.27 -21.90
CA ARG A 130 4.32 4.70 -20.84
C ARG A 130 5.01 4.73 -19.48
N ASN A 131 4.86 5.85 -18.81
CA ASN A 131 5.48 6.12 -17.52
C ASN A 131 4.40 6.18 -16.42
N PRO A 132 4.66 5.64 -15.22
CA PRO A 132 3.75 5.73 -14.08
C PRO A 132 3.53 7.17 -13.59
N TYR A 133 2.27 7.48 -13.32
CA TYR A 133 1.80 8.64 -12.58
C TYR A 133 0.92 8.18 -11.42
N ILE A 134 0.84 8.97 -10.36
CA ILE A 134 -0.14 8.81 -9.28
C ILE A 134 -0.94 10.12 -9.19
N CYS A 135 -2.26 10.02 -9.36
CA CYS A 135 -3.20 11.13 -9.36
C CYS A 135 -3.51 11.63 -7.94
N SER A 136 -2.52 12.17 -7.24
CA SER A 136 -2.61 12.70 -5.87
C SER A 136 -3.19 14.12 -5.77
N HIS A 137 -4.20 14.41 -6.59
CA HIS A 137 -4.82 15.74 -6.74
C HIS A 137 -5.67 16.18 -5.55
N ASN A 138 -6.04 15.24 -4.67
CA ASN A 138 -6.70 15.52 -3.39
C ASN A 138 -5.75 16.13 -2.34
N PHE A 139 -4.44 16.10 -2.60
CA PHE A 139 -3.41 16.66 -1.74
C PHE A 139 -2.87 17.96 -2.32
N ASN A 140 -2.49 18.90 -1.45
CA ASN A 140 -1.88 20.15 -1.86
C ASN A 140 -0.41 19.95 -2.31
N LYS A 141 0.25 21.02 -2.74
CA LYS A 141 1.64 20.99 -3.23
C LYS A 141 2.62 20.41 -2.19
N ILE A 142 2.55 20.88 -0.95
CA ILE A 142 3.47 20.50 0.14
C ILE A 142 3.26 19.02 0.49
N GLU A 143 2.01 18.57 0.54
CA GLU A 143 1.64 17.17 0.77
C GLU A 143 2.17 16.28 -0.38
N ASN A 144 2.04 16.71 -1.64
CA ASN A 144 2.60 16.00 -2.80
C ASN A 144 4.14 15.91 -2.77
N GLU A 145 4.81 16.98 -2.38
CA GLU A 145 6.27 17.00 -2.22
C GLU A 145 6.73 16.09 -1.06
N LEU A 146 5.98 16.09 0.05
CA LEU A 146 6.19 15.16 1.16
C LEU A 146 6.02 13.70 0.70
N LEU A 147 4.96 13.41 -0.07
CA LEU A 147 4.74 12.08 -0.64
C LEU A 147 5.91 11.64 -1.53
N CYS A 148 6.36 12.49 -2.46
CA CYS A 148 7.53 12.20 -3.30
C CYS A 148 8.78 11.89 -2.47
N ARG A 149 9.06 12.72 -1.46
CA ARG A 149 10.22 12.54 -0.57
C ARG A 149 10.12 11.25 0.23
N MET A 150 8.94 10.93 0.75
CA MET A 150 8.74 9.71 1.55
C MET A 150 8.82 8.46 0.69
N VAL A 151 8.27 8.46 -0.51
CA VAL A 151 8.42 7.36 -1.47
C VAL A 151 9.89 7.14 -1.81
N HIS A 152 10.64 8.21 -2.08
CA HIS A 152 12.08 8.11 -2.32
C HIS A 152 12.85 7.54 -1.13
N LYS A 153 12.62 8.08 0.08
CA LYS A 153 13.28 7.62 1.32
C LYS A 153 12.98 6.15 1.65
N ARG A 154 11.78 5.66 1.32
CA ARG A 154 11.31 4.32 1.68
C ARG A 154 11.67 3.26 0.64
N PHE A 155 11.60 3.62 -0.64
CA PHE A 155 11.66 2.65 -1.74
C PHE A 155 12.78 2.96 -2.74
N GLY A 156 13.45 4.11 -2.60
CA GLY A 156 14.52 4.54 -3.50
C GLY A 156 14.04 4.79 -4.93
N VAL A 157 12.75 5.09 -5.13
CA VAL A 157 12.16 5.49 -6.41
C VAL A 157 11.78 6.97 -6.34
N THR A 158 12.09 7.72 -7.38
CA THR A 158 11.96 9.17 -7.39
C THR A 158 10.72 9.56 -8.17
N PHE A 159 9.75 10.18 -7.50
CA PHE A 159 8.68 10.90 -8.16
C PHE A 159 8.98 12.40 -8.16
N ARG A 160 8.40 13.12 -9.12
CA ARG A 160 8.37 14.58 -9.15
C ARG A 160 6.93 15.04 -9.07
N THR A 161 6.68 16.04 -8.24
CA THR A 161 5.41 16.76 -8.25
C THR A 161 5.29 17.52 -9.56
N VAL A 162 4.20 17.29 -10.29
CA VAL A 162 3.86 18.00 -11.52
C VAL A 162 2.62 18.85 -11.24
N LYS A 163 2.54 20.04 -11.83
CA LYS A 163 1.38 20.92 -11.75
C LYS A 163 0.44 20.65 -12.92
N LYS A 164 -0.87 20.67 -12.69
CA LYS A 164 -1.90 20.61 -13.73
C LYS A 164 -2.97 21.66 -13.46
N ASN A 165 -3.29 22.48 -14.44
CA ASN A 165 -4.40 23.41 -14.34
C ASN A 165 -5.62 22.80 -15.04
N ILE A 166 -6.77 22.76 -14.36
CA ILE A 166 -8.05 22.33 -14.92
C ILE A 166 -9.11 23.33 -14.48
N LYS A 167 -9.83 23.94 -15.42
CA LYS A 167 -10.99 24.84 -15.16
C LYS A 167 -10.72 25.78 -13.97
N ASP A 168 -9.64 26.57 -14.10
CA ASP A 168 -9.16 27.56 -13.13
C ASP A 168 -8.62 27.03 -11.78
N LYS A 169 -8.63 25.72 -11.57
CA LYS A 169 -8.05 25.09 -10.38
C LYS A 169 -6.68 24.50 -10.68
N THR A 170 -5.75 24.68 -9.74
CA THR A 170 -4.43 24.05 -9.78
C THR A 170 -4.47 22.74 -9.00
N TYR A 171 -4.08 21.65 -9.64
CA TYR A 171 -3.90 20.33 -9.06
C TYR A 171 -2.45 19.88 -9.15
N TYR A 172 -2.09 18.93 -8.29
CA TYR A 172 -0.77 18.31 -8.26
C TYR A 172 -0.88 16.80 -8.34
N TRP A 173 0.11 16.19 -8.96
CA TRP A 173 0.21 14.75 -9.16
C TRP A 173 1.67 14.34 -9.20
N MET A 174 1.93 13.07 -8.92
CA MET A 174 3.29 12.53 -8.87
C MET A 174 3.63 11.84 -10.18
N ARG A 175 4.68 12.28 -10.85
CA ARG A 175 5.23 11.63 -12.05
C ARG A 175 6.50 10.88 -11.70
N LEU A 176 6.55 9.58 -12.01
CA LEU A 176 7.76 8.79 -11.77
C LEU A 176 8.92 9.28 -12.66
N ARG A 177 10.12 9.34 -12.11
CA ARG A 177 11.34 9.57 -12.88
C ARG A 177 11.57 8.35 -13.77
N ARG A 178 11.69 8.56 -15.09
CA ARG A 178 11.78 7.47 -16.09
C ARG A 178 12.79 6.37 -15.73
N LYS A 179 14.00 6.73 -15.27
CA LYS A 179 15.04 5.74 -14.89
C LYS A 179 14.69 4.88 -13.68
N ASP A 180 13.68 5.25 -12.90
CA ASP A 180 13.19 4.46 -11.76
C ASP A 180 11.98 3.60 -12.12
N ARG A 181 11.56 3.57 -13.40
CA ARG A 181 10.38 2.84 -13.88
C ARG A 181 10.43 1.36 -13.54
N GLU A 182 11.48 0.67 -13.96
CA GLU A 182 11.63 -0.76 -13.71
C GLU A 182 11.68 -1.06 -12.21
N LYS A 183 12.45 -0.29 -11.45
CA LYS A 183 12.52 -0.39 -9.99
C LYS A 183 11.15 -0.24 -9.33
N PHE A 184 10.35 0.73 -9.77
CA PHE A 184 8.99 0.93 -9.25
C PHE A 184 8.07 -0.23 -9.61
N LEU A 185 8.10 -0.69 -10.86
CA LEU A 185 7.27 -1.82 -11.31
C LEU A 185 7.64 -3.11 -10.57
N ASN A 186 8.92 -3.38 -10.34
CA ASN A 186 9.38 -4.53 -9.54
C ASN A 186 8.85 -4.49 -8.10
N ILE A 187 8.56 -3.31 -7.55
CA ILE A 187 7.97 -3.16 -6.22
C ILE A 187 6.45 -3.43 -6.25
N VAL A 188 5.73 -2.92 -7.25
CA VAL A 188 4.25 -2.95 -7.24
C VAL A 188 3.66 -4.15 -7.97
N ALA A 189 4.26 -4.60 -9.08
CA ALA A 189 3.78 -5.69 -9.92
C ALA A 189 3.50 -7.01 -9.16
N PRO A 190 4.31 -7.41 -8.17
CA PRO A 190 4.06 -8.64 -7.44
C PRO A 190 2.73 -8.65 -6.64
N PHE A 191 2.11 -7.47 -6.43
CA PHE A 191 0.84 -7.32 -5.72
C PHE A 191 -0.36 -7.11 -6.64
N ALA A 192 -0.18 -7.04 -7.96
CA ALA A 192 -1.26 -6.75 -8.90
C ALA A 192 -2.19 -7.96 -9.09
N PRO A 193 -3.49 -7.86 -8.74
CA PRO A 193 -4.49 -8.81 -9.23
C PRO A 193 -4.67 -8.69 -10.74
N GLN A 194 -5.35 -9.65 -11.36
CA GLN A 194 -5.44 -9.73 -12.81
C GLN A 194 -6.07 -8.48 -13.42
N CYS A 195 -7.18 -8.00 -12.86
CA CYS A 195 -7.85 -6.76 -13.29
C CYS A 195 -6.99 -5.47 -13.19
N MET A 196 -5.90 -5.49 -12.42
CA MET A 196 -4.99 -4.35 -12.25
C MET A 196 -3.73 -4.44 -13.13
N ARG A 197 -3.52 -5.55 -13.86
CA ARG A 197 -2.33 -5.69 -14.73
C ARG A 197 -2.23 -4.62 -15.81
N ARG A 198 -3.37 -4.13 -16.30
CA ARG A 198 -3.47 -2.97 -17.19
C ARG A 198 -2.76 -1.69 -16.69
N LYS A 199 -2.50 -1.58 -15.38
CA LYS A 199 -1.78 -0.44 -14.77
C LYS A 199 -0.26 -0.66 -14.66
N ILE A 200 0.25 -1.87 -14.87
CA ILE A 200 1.69 -2.17 -14.70
C ILE A 200 2.38 -2.57 -16.00
N ASP A 201 1.65 -3.16 -16.93
CA ASP A 201 2.21 -3.67 -18.18
C ASP A 201 1.65 -2.91 -19.40
N PRO A 202 2.50 -2.23 -20.19
CA PRO A 202 2.09 -1.55 -21.41
C PRO A 202 1.52 -2.49 -22.48
N LEU A 203 1.89 -3.77 -22.49
CA LEU A 203 1.42 -4.78 -23.46
C LEU A 203 -0.01 -5.26 -23.18
N PHE A 204 -0.52 -4.98 -21.97
CA PHE A 204 -1.86 -5.37 -21.51
C PHE A 204 -2.92 -4.26 -21.78
N TYR A 205 -2.58 -3.19 -22.48
CA TYR A 205 -3.57 -2.19 -22.89
C TYR A 205 -4.17 -2.51 -24.27
N GLU A 206 -5.02 -3.53 -24.31
CA GLU A 206 -5.98 -3.79 -25.39
C GLU A 206 -7.39 -3.78 -24.79
N ASN A 207 -8.40 -3.39 -25.57
CA ASN A 207 -9.81 -3.19 -25.15
C ASN A 207 -10.30 -4.19 -24.08
N ASP A 208 -11.03 -3.69 -23.08
CA ASP A 208 -11.53 -4.43 -21.89
C ASP A 208 -12.34 -5.72 -22.21
N GLU A 209 -12.74 -5.96 -23.47
CA GLU A 209 -13.52 -7.14 -23.89
C GLU A 209 -12.71 -8.45 -23.93
N LYS A 210 -11.45 -8.45 -24.38
CA LYS A 210 -10.63 -9.68 -24.48
C LYS A 210 -10.18 -10.24 -23.12
N TYR A 211 -10.22 -9.43 -22.07
CA TYR A 211 -9.88 -9.87 -20.70
C TYR A 211 -10.88 -10.83 -20.07
N ARG A 212 -12.00 -11.10 -20.75
CA ARG A 212 -13.05 -12.02 -20.31
C ARG A 212 -12.80 -13.47 -20.74
N GLU A 213 -11.86 -13.70 -21.66
CA GLU A 213 -11.55 -15.05 -22.12
C GLU A 213 -10.58 -15.72 -21.15
N GLU A 214 -11.01 -16.86 -20.61
CA GLU A 214 -10.30 -17.65 -19.62
C GLU A 214 -9.77 -18.95 -20.24
N HIS A 215 -8.60 -19.39 -19.77
CA HIS A 215 -8.04 -20.70 -20.10
C HIS A 215 -7.41 -21.34 -18.86
N GLU A 216 -7.35 -22.67 -18.86
CA GLU A 216 -6.77 -23.44 -17.77
C GLU A 216 -5.25 -23.57 -17.96
N MET A 217 -4.48 -23.18 -16.94
CA MET A 217 -3.03 -23.28 -16.89
C MET A 217 -2.59 -24.21 -15.75
N SER A 218 -1.38 -24.75 -15.80
CA SER A 218 -0.79 -25.52 -14.68
C SER A 218 0.28 -24.71 -13.96
N CYS A 219 0.28 -24.79 -12.63
CA CYS A 219 1.28 -24.13 -11.78
C CYS A 219 2.65 -24.82 -11.88
N GLU A 220 3.71 -24.10 -12.24
CA GLU A 220 5.08 -24.64 -12.30
C GLU A 220 5.59 -25.12 -10.91
N ILE A 221 5.04 -24.61 -9.81
CA ILE A 221 5.48 -24.94 -8.44
C ILE A 221 4.75 -26.13 -7.83
N CYS A 222 3.44 -26.25 -8.08
CA CYS A 222 2.61 -27.26 -7.41
C CYS A 222 1.77 -28.10 -8.37
N SER A 223 1.91 -27.89 -9.68
CA SER A 223 1.23 -28.61 -10.76
C SER A 223 -0.30 -28.56 -10.74
N LYS A 224 -0.91 -27.86 -9.77
CA LYS A 224 -2.36 -27.62 -9.73
C LYS A 224 -2.77 -26.77 -10.92
N SER A 225 -3.89 -27.13 -11.52
CA SER A 225 -4.51 -26.28 -12.52
C SER A 225 -5.10 -25.02 -11.89
N PHE A 226 -5.07 -23.93 -12.63
CA PHE A 226 -5.69 -22.67 -12.27
C PHE A 226 -6.17 -21.95 -13.53
N ILE A 227 -7.28 -21.24 -13.38
CA ILE A 227 -7.83 -20.45 -14.47
C ILE A 227 -7.10 -19.11 -14.51
N ALA A 228 -6.68 -18.72 -15.71
CA ALA A 228 -6.13 -17.42 -15.97
C ALA A 228 -6.67 -16.89 -17.29
N ASN A 229 -6.65 -15.57 -17.48
CA ASN A 229 -7.05 -15.03 -18.77
C ASN A 229 -6.09 -15.51 -19.87
N THR A 230 -6.55 -15.57 -21.12
CA THR A 230 -5.77 -16.05 -22.29
C THR A 230 -4.44 -15.33 -22.49
N HIS A 231 -4.31 -14.11 -21.98
CA HIS A 231 -3.08 -13.31 -22.02
C HIS A 231 -2.19 -13.45 -20.77
N SER A 232 -2.52 -14.37 -19.85
CA SER A 232 -1.80 -14.55 -18.60
C SER A 232 -0.42 -15.18 -18.82
N ILE A 233 0.64 -14.44 -18.46
CA ILE A 233 2.00 -14.99 -18.31
C ILE A 233 2.23 -15.64 -16.94
N ALA A 234 1.18 -15.85 -16.13
CA ALA A 234 1.33 -16.43 -14.80
C ALA A 234 1.85 -17.86 -14.93
N LYS A 235 3.01 -18.11 -14.31
CA LYS A 235 3.62 -19.43 -14.24
C LYS A 235 3.11 -20.27 -13.07
N ASN A 236 2.59 -19.60 -12.04
CA ASN A 236 2.20 -20.22 -10.78
C ASN A 236 0.79 -19.84 -10.37
N CYS A 237 0.10 -20.76 -9.69
CA CYS A 237 -1.19 -20.47 -9.10
C CYS A 237 -1.11 -19.39 -8.00
N LYS A 238 -2.25 -18.78 -7.70
CA LYS A 238 -2.39 -17.73 -6.68
C LYS A 238 -1.77 -18.09 -5.33
N GLU A 239 -1.95 -19.33 -4.88
CA GLU A 239 -1.41 -19.79 -3.60
C GLU A 239 0.13 -19.82 -3.59
N CYS A 240 0.75 -20.32 -4.66
CA CYS A 240 2.19 -20.42 -4.78
C CYS A 240 2.85 -19.06 -4.94
N ASN A 241 2.28 -18.18 -5.76
CA ASN A 241 2.73 -16.79 -5.85
C ASN A 241 2.63 -16.08 -4.49
N GLN A 242 1.53 -16.26 -3.75
CA GLN A 242 1.42 -15.73 -2.39
C GLN A 242 2.47 -16.29 -1.43
N LYS A 243 2.88 -17.55 -1.57
CA LYS A 243 3.94 -18.14 -0.74
C LYS A 243 5.31 -17.53 -1.06
N ILE A 244 5.66 -17.41 -2.34
CA ILE A 244 6.90 -16.76 -2.79
C ILE A 244 6.94 -15.32 -2.28
N LEU A 245 5.86 -14.56 -2.51
CA LEU A 245 5.72 -13.19 -2.01
C LEU A 245 5.93 -13.12 -0.50
N ARG A 246 5.34 -14.03 0.28
CA ARG A 246 5.54 -14.09 1.74
C ARG A 246 7.00 -14.38 2.10
N GLN A 247 7.71 -15.21 1.35
CA GLN A 247 9.11 -15.56 1.58
C GLN A 247 10.05 -14.40 1.25
N GLU A 248 9.93 -13.79 0.07
CA GLU A 248 10.73 -12.63 -0.34
C GLU A 248 10.49 -11.44 0.59
N HIS A 249 9.23 -11.21 0.95
CA HIS A 249 8.86 -10.18 1.91
C HIS A 249 9.44 -10.45 3.30
N ARG A 250 9.40 -11.71 3.78
CA ARG A 250 10.07 -12.09 5.03
C ARG A 250 11.56 -11.79 4.96
N PHE A 251 12.23 -12.21 3.88
CA PHE A 251 13.66 -11.98 3.69
C PHE A 251 14.02 -10.50 3.71
N HIS A 252 13.25 -9.65 3.01
CA HIS A 252 13.47 -8.21 3.00
C HIS A 252 13.37 -7.58 4.40
N TYR A 253 12.31 -7.92 5.16
CA TYR A 253 12.11 -7.36 6.49
C TYR A 253 13.04 -7.95 7.55
N ASP A 254 13.44 -9.21 7.43
CA ASP A 254 14.47 -9.80 8.28
C ASP A 254 15.81 -9.11 8.04
N THR A 255 16.12 -8.77 6.79
CA THR A 255 17.30 -7.97 6.44
C THR A 255 17.23 -6.57 7.04
N LEU A 256 16.10 -5.87 6.92
CA LEU A 256 15.91 -4.56 7.54
C LEU A 256 15.91 -4.60 9.08
N ALA A 257 15.39 -5.67 9.68
CA ALA A 257 15.39 -5.86 11.13
C ALA A 257 16.81 -6.09 11.66
N LYS A 258 17.64 -6.86 10.94
CA LYS A 258 19.06 -7.08 11.26
C LYS A 258 19.89 -5.79 11.20
N GLN A 259 19.47 -4.80 10.40
CA GLN A 259 20.16 -3.50 10.28
C GLN A 259 19.76 -2.47 11.37
N ARG A 260 18.95 -2.83 12.36
CA ARG A 260 18.51 -1.91 13.43
C ARG A 260 19.38 -2.05 14.68
N VAL A 261 20.01 -0.96 15.07
CA VAL A 261 20.75 -0.83 16.32
C VAL A 261 19.96 0.08 17.26
N SER A 262 19.68 -0.42 18.45
CA SER A 262 18.99 0.33 19.52
C SER A 262 20.01 0.71 20.58
N LYS A 263 20.16 2.00 20.88
CA LYS A 263 20.97 2.52 21.98
C LYS A 263 20.07 2.80 23.18
N CYS A 264 20.45 2.34 24.36
CA CYS A 264 19.73 2.68 25.59
C CYS A 264 20.17 4.05 26.09
N ILE A 265 19.24 4.97 26.29
CA ILE A 265 19.53 6.35 26.72
C ILE A 265 20.03 6.40 28.17
N GLN A 266 19.70 5.41 29.00
CA GLN A 266 20.04 5.38 30.42
C GLN A 266 21.44 4.77 30.70
N CYS A 267 21.89 3.85 29.85
CA CYS A 267 23.11 3.08 30.06
C CYS A 267 24.10 3.19 28.89
N ASP A 268 23.75 3.95 27.85
CA ASP A 268 24.46 4.15 26.57
C ASP A 268 24.82 2.89 25.76
N LYS A 269 24.45 1.70 26.24
CA LYS A 269 24.74 0.44 25.53
C LYS A 269 23.91 0.32 24.25
N THR A 270 24.58 -0.09 23.19
CA THR A 270 24.00 -0.43 21.88
C THR A 270 23.66 -1.91 21.81
N PHE A 271 22.52 -2.21 21.19
CA PHE A 271 22.00 -3.55 21.01
C PHE A 271 21.56 -3.75 19.58
N GLU A 272 22.03 -4.83 18.98
CA GLU A 272 21.49 -5.31 17.70
C GLU A 272 20.19 -6.08 17.98
N LYS A 273 19.10 -5.62 17.37
CA LYS A 273 17.79 -6.25 17.59
C LYS A 273 17.72 -7.58 16.83
N ARG A 274 17.84 -8.69 17.54
CA ARG A 274 17.60 -10.02 16.96
C ARG A 274 16.08 -10.22 16.72
N PRO A 275 15.65 -10.68 15.53
CA PRO A 275 14.25 -10.97 15.25
C PRO A 275 13.65 -11.90 16.30
N GLY A 276 12.44 -11.60 16.78
CA GLY A 276 11.70 -12.45 17.71
C GLY A 276 12.08 -12.37 19.20
N LYS A 277 13.19 -11.72 19.58
CA LYS A 277 13.53 -11.52 21.01
C LYS A 277 13.03 -10.17 21.51
N LYS A 278 12.18 -10.18 22.56
CA LYS A 278 11.90 -8.99 23.37
C LYS A 278 13.12 -8.77 24.28
N THR A 279 13.99 -7.83 23.93
CA THR A 279 14.97 -7.32 24.90
C THR A 279 14.22 -6.54 25.96
N VAL A 280 14.12 -7.12 27.16
CA VAL A 280 13.33 -6.53 28.26
C VAL A 280 14.17 -5.52 29.06
N HIS A 281 15.48 -5.76 29.22
CA HIS A 281 16.39 -4.88 29.97
C HIS A 281 17.82 -4.84 29.39
N CYS A 282 18.46 -3.65 29.39
CA CYS A 282 19.86 -3.44 28.95
C CYS A 282 20.88 -4.04 29.94
N SER A 283 20.60 -3.98 31.25
CA SER A 283 21.50 -4.34 32.35
C SER A 283 20.72 -4.44 33.67
N ARG A 284 21.38 -4.93 34.74
CA ARG A 284 20.82 -4.89 36.12
C ARG A 284 20.48 -3.47 36.59
N LYS A 285 21.16 -2.42 36.12
CA LYS A 285 20.81 -1.01 36.43
C LYS A 285 19.51 -0.55 35.77
N CYS A 286 19.03 -1.27 34.76
CA CYS A 286 17.82 -0.95 33.98
C CYS A 286 16.70 -1.98 34.18
N SER A 287 16.84 -2.91 35.14
CA SER A 287 15.78 -3.88 35.46
C SER A 287 14.57 -3.19 36.06
N GLY A 288 13.37 -3.49 35.55
CA GLY A 288 12.10 -2.92 36.03
C GLY A 288 11.59 -1.67 35.32
N LYS A 289 12.33 -1.10 34.36
CA LYS A 289 11.88 0.09 33.58
C LYS A 289 11.73 -0.26 32.10
N SER A 290 10.55 -0.72 31.69
CA SER A 290 10.27 -1.19 30.32
C SER A 290 9.43 -0.19 29.52
N HIS A 291 9.96 1.00 29.24
CA HIS A 291 9.30 1.95 28.32
C HIS A 291 10.11 2.19 27.05
N SER A 292 9.42 2.35 25.93
CA SER A 292 10.00 2.67 24.62
C SER A 292 10.74 4.01 24.58
N SER A 293 10.44 4.91 25.53
CA SER A 293 11.09 6.22 25.70
C SER A 293 12.55 6.15 26.13
N PHE A 294 13.05 4.99 26.57
CA PHE A 294 14.44 4.80 26.99
C PHE A 294 15.37 4.30 25.88
N TRP A 295 14.89 4.22 24.64
CA TRP A 295 15.62 3.63 23.51
C TRP A 295 15.69 4.57 22.31
N GLU A 296 16.90 4.94 21.91
CA GLU A 296 17.17 5.57 20.62
C GLU A 296 17.39 4.49 19.56
N ASN A 297 16.60 4.51 18.49
CA ASN A 297 16.71 3.53 17.42
C ASN A 297 17.36 4.17 16.19
N LYS A 298 18.53 3.69 15.79
CA LYS A 298 19.23 4.10 14.57
C LYS A 298 19.31 2.94 13.58
N ARG A 299 19.34 3.25 12.29
CA ARG A 299 19.74 2.26 11.27
C ARG A 299 21.27 2.18 11.27
N SER A 300 21.86 1.01 11.03
CA SER A 300 23.32 0.79 11.04
C SER A 300 24.09 1.87 10.25
N ASN A 301 23.55 2.34 9.13
CA ASN A 301 24.16 3.36 8.28
C ASN A 301 24.05 4.81 8.84
N GLN A 302 23.47 4.99 10.02
CA GLN A 302 23.37 6.26 10.76
C GLN A 302 24.02 6.19 12.15
N ALA A 303 24.66 5.05 12.48
CA ALA A 303 25.34 4.82 13.76
C ALA A 303 26.86 5.01 13.68
N ILE A 304 27.38 5.25 12.48
CA ILE A 304 28.79 5.60 12.21
C ILE A 304 28.81 7.03 11.68
N ALA A 305 28.68 7.98 12.61
CA ALA A 305 29.03 9.39 12.51
C ALA A 305 28.96 9.97 13.92
#